data_AF-A0A969V320-F1
#
_entry.id   AF-A0A969V320-F1
#
_cell.length_a   1.000
_cell.length_b   1.000
_cell.length_c   1.000
_cell.angle_alpha   90.00
_cell.angle_beta   90.00
_cell.angle_gamma   90.00
#
_symmetry.space_group_name_H-M   'P 1'
#
loop_
_entity.id
_entity.type
_entity.pdbx_description
1 polymer ?
#
loop_
_entity_poly.entity_id
_entity_poly.type
_entity_poly.pdbx_seq_one_letter_code
_entity_poly.pdbx_strand_id
1 'polypeptide(L)'
;MKSQIKQISRQFCLLNHRLSFAEKIIYSFLILVLAQASLSTIDKGLKFAQSYILENYQTLFLYLIGGLLFGVGCYLFIFQIRRTKNNSDTSLTDDDNTTTNNLTIYTEGGNYNESIHGDYLEIQGNYININQDFSDVAAEIRELITQLKTQGYSEDNAETIVASELAEQARINSKVRKKLFKWRKSFRGATAKVNDETEAAREVVKNAATYSYTSSTYFTEVVGGNFQKLEELLHAKKWKEADLETAKIIYVLSQQEFLDSSPDEIDLSDYLSAEYIAVLPRKYLNTIDRLWVKFSNGRFGF
;
A
#
# COMPACT_ATOMS: atom_id res chain seq x y z
N MET A 1 8.20 -13.12 -30.77
CA MET A 1 7.17 -13.92 -31.49
C MET A 1 6.52 -13.21 -32.68
N LYS A 2 5.86 -12.04 -32.53
CA LYS A 2 5.11 -11.39 -33.65
C LYS A 2 5.95 -11.07 -34.90
N SER A 3 7.23 -10.70 -34.75
CA SER A 3 8.13 -10.40 -35.86
C SER A 3 8.49 -11.64 -36.69
N GLN A 4 8.77 -12.77 -36.02
CA GLN A 4 9.17 -14.01 -36.70
C GLN A 4 8.01 -14.65 -37.47
N ILE A 5 6.79 -14.61 -36.93
CA ILE A 5 5.59 -15.12 -37.63
C ILE A 5 5.34 -14.34 -38.93
N LYS A 6 5.56 -13.02 -38.92
CA LYS A 6 5.39 -12.16 -40.11
C LYS A 6 6.47 -12.43 -41.17
N GLN A 7 7.68 -12.74 -40.75
CA GLN A 7 8.79 -13.10 -41.64
C GLN A 7 8.58 -14.47 -42.28
N ILE A 8 8.11 -15.45 -41.51
CA ILE A 8 7.75 -16.80 -41.98
C ILE A 8 6.58 -16.73 -42.99
N SER A 9 5.54 -15.94 -42.68
CA SER A 9 4.40 -15.73 -43.59
C SER A 9 4.82 -15.13 -44.93
N ARG A 10 5.73 -14.14 -44.93
CA ARG A 10 6.28 -13.55 -46.17
C ARG A 10 7.06 -14.56 -46.99
N GLN A 11 7.92 -15.37 -46.37
CA GLN A 11 8.68 -16.40 -47.10
C GLN A 11 7.78 -17.50 -47.64
N PHE A 12 6.73 -17.89 -46.90
CA PHE A 12 5.75 -18.85 -47.37
C PHE A 12 4.96 -18.34 -48.58
N CYS A 13 4.60 -17.05 -48.59
CA CYS A 13 3.93 -16.40 -49.73
C CYS A 13 4.82 -16.39 -50.98
N LEU A 14 6.11 -16.12 -50.83
CA LEU A 14 7.09 -16.13 -51.93
C LEU A 14 7.32 -17.54 -52.49
N LEU A 15 7.36 -18.55 -51.62
CA LEU A 15 7.47 -19.95 -52.04
C LEU A 15 6.24 -20.37 -52.85
N ASN A 16 5.03 -20.05 -52.36
CA ASN A 16 3.77 -20.43 -53.00
C ASN A 16 3.58 -19.81 -54.40
N HIS A 17 4.21 -18.68 -54.70
CA HIS A 17 4.17 -18.07 -56.04
C HIS A 17 5.14 -18.74 -57.03
N ARG A 18 6.20 -19.42 -56.54
CA ARG A 18 7.23 -20.03 -57.39
C ARG A 18 6.97 -21.50 -57.72
N LEU A 19 6.06 -22.16 -57.00
CA LEU A 19 5.75 -23.57 -57.19
C LEU A 19 4.72 -23.79 -58.31
N SER A 20 4.95 -24.82 -59.10
CA SER A 20 4.02 -25.32 -60.11
C SER A 20 2.74 -25.87 -59.47
N PHE A 21 1.65 -25.93 -60.24
CA PHE A 21 0.36 -26.45 -59.77
C PHE A 21 0.46 -27.88 -59.21
N ALA A 22 1.28 -28.73 -59.85
CA ALA A 22 1.51 -30.10 -59.39
C ALA A 22 2.22 -30.15 -58.02
N GLU A 23 3.19 -29.27 -57.80
CA GLU A 23 3.93 -29.18 -56.54
C GLU A 23 3.01 -28.70 -55.42
N LYS A 24 2.11 -27.75 -55.69
CA LYS A 24 1.11 -27.28 -54.71
C LYS A 24 0.19 -28.41 -54.24
N ILE A 25 -0.21 -29.31 -55.13
CA ILE A 25 -1.01 -30.49 -54.78
C ILE A 25 -0.21 -31.41 -53.85
N ILE A 26 1.06 -31.66 -54.16
CA ILE A 26 1.94 -32.51 -53.33
C ILE A 26 2.15 -31.91 -51.93
N TYR A 27 2.43 -30.61 -51.84
CA TYR A 27 2.59 -29.93 -50.54
C TYR A 27 1.28 -29.90 -49.75
N SER A 28 0.14 -29.70 -50.40
CA SER A 28 -1.17 -29.77 -49.73
C SER A 28 -1.42 -31.16 -49.14
N PHE A 29 -1.07 -32.21 -49.88
CA PHE A 29 -1.20 -33.59 -49.38
C PHE A 29 -0.25 -33.86 -48.22
N LEU A 30 1.00 -33.41 -48.30
CA LEU A 30 1.99 -33.52 -47.23
C LEU A 30 1.52 -32.80 -45.94
N ILE A 31 1.00 -31.59 -46.06
CA ILE A 31 0.45 -30.83 -44.92
C ILE A 31 -0.74 -31.56 -44.30
N LEU A 32 -1.61 -32.17 -45.13
CA LEU A 32 -2.76 -32.92 -44.66
C LEU A 32 -2.34 -34.19 -43.89
N VAL A 33 -1.33 -34.91 -44.38
CA VAL A 33 -0.75 -36.08 -43.69
C VAL A 33 -0.09 -35.68 -42.36
N LEU A 34 0.68 -34.58 -42.35
CA LEU A 34 1.29 -34.06 -41.11
C LEU A 34 0.25 -33.60 -40.10
N ALA A 35 -0.82 -32.93 -40.56
CA ALA A 35 -1.94 -32.54 -39.73
C ALA A 35 -2.62 -33.76 -39.09
N GLN A 36 -2.89 -34.81 -39.87
CA GLN A 36 -3.48 -36.05 -39.37
C GLN A 36 -2.60 -36.76 -38.33
N ALA A 37 -1.27 -36.81 -38.56
CA ALA A 37 -0.33 -37.38 -37.60
C ALA A 37 -0.29 -36.59 -36.29
N SER A 38 -0.35 -35.25 -36.37
CA SER A 38 -0.40 -34.38 -35.20
C SER A 38 -1.69 -34.57 -34.38
N LEU A 39 -2.85 -34.66 -35.06
CA LEU A 39 -4.14 -34.94 -34.44
C LEU A 39 -4.17 -36.29 -33.73
N SER A 40 -3.62 -37.35 -34.36
CA SER A 40 -3.54 -38.68 -33.73
C SER A 40 -2.65 -38.69 -32.48
N THR A 41 -1.57 -37.91 -32.48
CA THR A 41 -0.67 -37.80 -31.32
C THR A 41 -1.36 -37.07 -30.17
N ILE A 42 -2.11 -36.01 -30.46
CA ILE A 42 -2.90 -35.27 -29.47
C ILE A 42 -3.99 -36.16 -28.87
N ASP A 43 -4.72 -36.93 -29.68
CA ASP A 43 -5.75 -37.86 -29.20
C ASP A 43 -5.17 -38.94 -28.25
N LYS A 44 -4.00 -39.49 -28.57
CA LYS A 44 -3.28 -40.43 -27.68
C LYS A 44 -2.86 -39.77 -26.37
N GLY A 45 -2.35 -38.54 -26.43
CA GLY A 45 -1.98 -37.77 -25.23
C GLY A 45 -3.17 -37.45 -24.34
N LEU A 46 -4.31 -37.08 -24.94
CA LEU A 46 -5.55 -36.80 -24.21
C LEU A 46 -6.09 -38.05 -23.52
N LYS A 47 -6.10 -39.19 -24.20
CA LYS A 47 -6.50 -40.49 -23.62
C LYS A 47 -5.59 -40.92 -22.48
N PHE A 48 -4.27 -40.70 -22.60
CA PHE A 48 -3.31 -40.96 -21.53
C PHE A 48 -3.53 -40.06 -20.32
N ALA A 49 -3.78 -38.76 -20.52
CA ALA A 49 -4.11 -37.85 -19.44
C ALA A 49 -5.42 -38.25 -18.75
N GLN A 50 -6.44 -38.64 -19.53
CA GLN A 50 -7.72 -39.09 -19.00
C GLN A 50 -7.57 -40.39 -18.19
N SER A 51 -6.80 -41.37 -18.67
CA SER A 51 -6.53 -42.61 -17.92
C SER A 51 -5.73 -42.34 -16.65
N TYR A 52 -4.72 -41.48 -16.71
CA TYR A 52 -3.91 -41.09 -15.56
C TYR A 52 -4.76 -40.39 -14.48
N ILE A 53 -5.66 -39.49 -14.88
CA ILE A 53 -6.59 -38.82 -13.97
C ILE A 53 -7.57 -39.82 -13.36
N LEU A 54 -8.07 -40.79 -14.14
CA LEU A 54 -8.99 -41.82 -13.63
C LEU A 54 -8.31 -42.75 -12.61
N GLU A 55 -7.10 -43.21 -12.91
CA GLU A 55 -6.34 -44.12 -12.05
C GLU A 55 -5.86 -43.44 -10.75
N ASN A 56 -5.59 -42.13 -10.79
CA ASN A 56 -5.04 -41.39 -9.64
C ASN A 56 -6.05 -40.41 -9.03
N TYR A 57 -7.35 -40.52 -9.36
CA TYR A 57 -8.36 -39.56 -8.91
C TYR A 57 -8.43 -39.46 -7.39
N GLN A 58 -8.37 -40.59 -6.67
CA GLN A 58 -8.41 -40.60 -5.20
C GLN A 58 -7.22 -39.85 -4.60
N THR A 59 -6.01 -40.05 -5.13
CA THR A 59 -4.78 -39.39 -4.65
C THR A 59 -4.79 -37.90 -4.99
N LEU A 60 -5.23 -37.52 -6.20
CA LEU A 60 -5.40 -36.11 -6.60
C LEU A 60 -6.44 -35.39 -5.75
N PHE A 61 -7.55 -36.07 -5.44
CA PHE A 61 -8.59 -35.57 -4.55
C PHE A 61 -8.06 -35.39 -3.11
N LEU A 62 -7.22 -36.32 -2.64
CA LEU A 62 -6.55 -36.20 -1.34
C LEU A 62 -5.63 -34.98 -1.27
N TYR A 63 -4.87 -34.70 -2.33
CA TYR A 63 -4.01 -33.50 -2.39
C TYR A 63 -4.84 -32.21 -2.41
N LEU A 64 -5.99 -32.21 -3.11
CA LEU A 64 -6.92 -31.07 -3.12
C LEU A 64 -7.52 -30.82 -1.74
N ILE A 65 -8.00 -31.88 -1.06
CA ILE A 65 -8.50 -31.79 0.31
C ILE A 65 -7.38 -31.34 1.26
N GLY A 66 -6.18 -31.90 1.12
CA GLY A 66 -5.01 -31.51 1.91
C GLY A 66 -4.66 -30.04 1.76
N GLY A 67 -4.68 -29.52 0.53
CA GLY A 67 -4.48 -28.09 0.25
C GLY A 67 -5.58 -27.20 0.86
N LEU A 68 -6.84 -27.63 0.79
CA LEU A 68 -7.96 -26.92 1.41
C LEU A 68 -7.85 -26.91 2.95
N LEU A 69 -7.56 -28.05 3.56
CA LEU A 69 -7.38 -28.15 5.02
C LEU A 69 -6.17 -27.34 5.49
N PHE A 70 -5.08 -27.35 4.73
CA PHE A 70 -3.91 -26.52 5.01
C PHE A 70 -4.24 -25.03 4.92
N GLY A 71 -4.97 -24.62 3.88
CA GLY A 71 -5.43 -23.25 3.71
C GLY A 71 -6.36 -22.78 4.84
N VAL A 72 -7.31 -23.63 5.25
CA VAL A 72 -8.18 -23.36 6.42
C VAL A 72 -7.37 -23.28 7.71
N GLY A 73 -6.38 -24.16 7.88
CA GLY A 73 -5.45 -24.11 9.01
C GLY A 73 -4.66 -22.81 9.07
N CYS A 74 -4.09 -22.37 7.95
CA CYS A 74 -3.41 -21.06 7.85
C CYS A 74 -4.37 -19.90 8.12
N TYR A 75 -5.58 -19.95 7.59
CA TYR A 75 -6.61 -18.94 7.82
C TYR A 75 -6.97 -18.83 9.31
N LEU A 76 -7.21 -19.97 9.97
CA LEU A 76 -7.52 -20.01 11.40
C LEU A 76 -6.33 -19.57 12.26
N PHE A 77 -5.11 -19.93 11.90
CA PHE A 77 -3.90 -19.49 12.60
C PHE A 77 -3.74 -17.96 12.55
N ILE A 78 -3.92 -17.37 11.36
CA ILE A 78 -3.92 -15.91 11.19
C ILE A 78 -5.08 -15.26 11.95
N PHE A 79 -6.27 -15.88 11.91
CA PHE A 79 -7.44 -15.40 12.65
C PHE A 79 -7.25 -15.48 14.17
N GLN A 80 -6.59 -16.51 14.68
CA GLN A 80 -6.32 -16.69 16.11
C GLN A 80 -5.31 -15.66 16.63
N ILE A 81 -4.28 -15.34 15.84
CA ILE A 81 -3.36 -14.23 16.11
C ILE A 81 -4.10 -12.87 16.14
N ARG A 82 -5.12 -12.70 15.28
CA ARG A 82 -5.97 -11.49 15.30
C ARG A 82 -6.89 -11.45 16.52
N ARG A 83 -7.44 -12.59 16.95
CA ARG A 83 -8.34 -12.67 18.11
C ARG A 83 -7.63 -12.44 19.44
N THR A 84 -6.40 -12.92 19.61
CA THR A 84 -5.58 -12.61 20.80
C THR A 84 -5.25 -11.13 20.87
N LYS A 85 -5.08 -10.45 19.73
CA LYS A 85 -4.88 -9.01 19.65
C LYS A 85 -6.16 -8.22 19.95
N ASN A 86 -7.32 -8.66 19.46
CA ASN A 86 -8.61 -8.00 19.75
C ASN A 86 -9.09 -8.19 21.19
N ASN A 87 -8.85 -9.35 21.82
CA ASN A 87 -9.24 -9.59 23.21
C ASN A 87 -8.42 -8.76 24.22
N SER A 88 -7.27 -8.19 23.82
CA SER A 88 -6.53 -7.23 24.64
C SER A 88 -7.16 -5.83 24.64
N ASP A 89 -8.02 -5.53 23.65
CA ASP A 89 -8.62 -4.21 23.45
C ASP A 89 -10.13 -4.15 23.84
N THR A 90 -10.71 -5.23 24.40
CA THR A 90 -12.16 -5.31 24.70
C THR A 90 -12.53 -5.55 26.18
N SER A 91 -11.63 -5.27 27.12
CA SER A 91 -12.05 -5.07 28.52
C SER A 91 -11.35 -3.83 29.05
N LEU A 92 -12.06 -2.71 29.12
CA LEU A 92 -11.93 -1.63 30.11
C LEU A 92 -12.94 -0.54 29.74
N THR A 93 -14.20 -0.83 30.02
CA THR A 93 -15.19 0.20 30.37
C THR A 93 -15.83 -0.26 31.67
N ASP A 94 -15.63 0.57 32.69
CA ASP A 94 -16.37 0.70 33.94
C ASP A 94 -16.54 -0.55 34.83
N ASP A 95 -15.81 -0.59 35.95
CA ASP A 95 -16.48 -0.39 37.24
C ASP A 95 -15.49 -0.25 38.40
N ASP A 96 -15.84 0.70 39.26
CA ASP A 96 -15.29 0.99 40.57
C ASP A 96 -15.57 -0.16 41.54
N ASN A 97 -14.53 -0.80 42.08
CA ASN A 97 -14.43 -1.17 43.51
C ASN A 97 -13.23 -2.08 43.80
N THR A 98 -12.59 -1.76 44.92
CA THR A 98 -11.72 -2.61 45.74
C THR A 98 -12.02 -4.11 45.66
N THR A 99 -10.98 -4.92 45.40
CA THR A 99 -10.50 -5.99 46.31
C THR A 99 -9.49 -6.86 45.56
N THR A 100 -8.30 -6.97 46.18
CA THR A 100 -7.25 -7.98 46.00
C THR A 100 -7.58 -9.15 45.09
N ASN A 101 -6.71 -9.39 44.10
CA ASN A 101 -6.18 -10.72 43.83
C ASN A 101 -4.77 -10.62 43.23
N ASN A 102 -3.81 -10.95 44.09
CA ASN A 102 -2.42 -11.18 43.75
C ASN A 102 -2.28 -12.26 42.67
N LEU A 103 -1.57 -11.94 41.59
CA LEU A 103 -0.72 -12.89 40.87
C LEU A 103 0.59 -12.17 40.55
N THR A 104 1.36 -11.93 41.61
CA THR A 104 2.79 -11.65 41.57
C THR A 104 3.48 -12.90 41.04
N ILE A 105 3.78 -12.93 39.74
CA ILE A 105 4.77 -13.86 39.20
C ILE A 105 6.12 -13.19 39.39
N TYR A 106 6.83 -13.61 40.44
CA TYR A 106 8.23 -13.29 40.67
C TYR A 106 9.07 -14.05 39.63
N THR A 107 9.50 -13.35 38.58
CA THR A 107 10.71 -13.70 37.87
C THR A 107 11.81 -12.79 38.41
N GLU A 108 12.62 -13.34 39.30
CA GLU A 108 13.81 -12.68 39.84
C GLU A 108 14.69 -12.16 38.70
N GLY A 109 14.97 -10.85 38.72
CA GLY A 109 16.10 -10.27 37.99
C GLY A 109 15.75 -9.60 36.67
N GLY A 110 15.31 -8.34 36.76
CA GLY A 110 15.45 -7.34 35.69
C GLY A 110 14.16 -7.03 34.95
N ASN A 111 13.68 -5.80 35.10
CA ASN A 111 12.80 -5.20 34.10
C ASN A 111 13.67 -4.88 32.87
N TYR A 112 13.87 -5.89 32.01
CA TYR A 112 14.34 -5.67 30.66
C TYR A 112 13.22 -4.99 29.87
N ASN A 113 13.09 -3.69 30.07
CA ASN A 113 12.46 -2.82 29.10
C ASN A 113 13.51 -2.64 28.01
N GLU A 114 13.61 -3.59 27.07
CA GLU A 114 14.30 -3.31 25.82
C GLU A 114 13.67 -2.03 25.28
N SER A 115 14.44 -0.94 25.24
CA SER A 115 14.08 0.27 24.52
C SER A 115 13.77 -0.15 23.10
N ILE A 116 12.48 -0.32 22.79
CA ILE A 116 12.07 -0.65 21.44
C ILE A 116 12.33 0.62 20.64
N HIS A 117 13.34 0.54 19.80
CA HIS A 117 13.73 1.60 18.88
C HIS A 117 12.47 2.08 18.13
N GLY A 118 11.99 3.28 18.48
CA GLY A 118 10.76 3.86 17.92
C GLY A 118 9.61 4.17 18.89
N ASP A 119 9.77 3.97 20.20
CA ASP A 119 8.78 4.39 21.22
C ASP A 119 9.02 5.80 21.78
N TYR A 120 10.20 6.36 21.52
CA TYR A 120 10.59 7.69 21.97
C TYR A 120 10.98 8.56 20.77
N LEU A 121 10.60 9.83 20.81
CA LEU A 121 11.02 10.86 19.87
C LEU A 121 12.03 11.78 20.54
N GLU A 122 13.15 12.04 19.88
CA GLU A 122 14.07 13.09 20.31
C GLU A 122 13.70 14.40 19.59
N ILE A 123 13.32 15.41 20.37
CA ILE A 123 13.05 16.78 19.91
C ILE A 123 13.84 17.73 20.80
N GLN A 124 14.77 18.49 20.21
CA GLN A 124 15.66 19.41 20.94
C GLN A 124 16.37 18.77 22.17
N GLY A 125 16.75 17.49 22.07
CA GLY A 125 17.42 16.73 23.15
C GLY A 125 16.49 16.19 24.25
N ASN A 126 15.18 16.37 24.12
CA ASN A 126 14.18 15.81 25.02
C ASN A 126 13.49 14.59 24.40
N TYR A 127 13.12 13.62 25.24
CA TYR A 127 12.52 12.36 24.81
C TYR A 127 11.01 12.35 25.06
N ILE A 128 10.21 12.27 23.99
CA ILE A 128 8.75 12.18 24.06
C ILE A 128 8.31 10.73 23.87
N ASN A 129 7.52 10.18 24.80
CA ASN A 129 6.99 8.82 24.68
C ASN A 129 5.72 8.78 23.81
N ILE A 130 5.83 8.29 22.59
CA ILE A 130 4.69 8.26 21.65
C ILE A 130 3.72 7.11 21.87
N ASN A 131 4.04 6.18 22.77
CA ASN A 131 3.17 5.04 23.04
C ASN A 131 1.98 5.42 23.93
N GLN A 132 2.03 6.58 24.58
CA GLN A 132 1.02 7.09 25.49
C GLN A 132 -0.16 7.77 24.76
N ASP A 133 -1.16 8.18 25.54
CA ASP A 133 -2.28 8.98 25.06
C ASP A 133 -1.88 10.43 24.84
N PHE A 134 -2.64 11.15 24.01
CA PHE A 134 -2.28 12.53 23.65
C PHE A 134 -2.22 13.46 24.86
N SER A 135 -2.99 13.21 25.93
CA SER A 135 -2.95 14.03 27.15
C SER A 135 -1.57 14.09 27.78
N ASP A 136 -0.87 12.96 27.83
CA ASP A 136 0.46 12.86 28.43
C ASP A 136 1.51 13.50 27.51
N VAL A 137 1.42 13.21 26.21
CA VAL A 137 2.27 13.80 25.18
C VAL A 137 2.07 15.32 25.08
N ALA A 138 0.87 15.83 25.32
CA ALA A 138 0.58 17.26 25.31
C ALA A 138 1.30 18.00 26.43
N ALA A 139 1.42 17.39 27.61
CA ALA A 139 2.18 17.95 28.72
C ALA A 139 3.68 18.03 28.39
N GLU A 140 4.23 16.97 27.78
CA GLU A 140 5.62 16.93 27.32
C GLU A 140 5.88 17.98 26.22
N ILE A 141 5.03 18.07 25.19
CA ILE A 141 5.14 19.10 24.13
C ILE A 141 5.08 20.52 24.72
N ARG A 142 4.22 20.75 25.71
CA ARG A 142 4.12 22.06 26.37
C ARG A 142 5.39 22.41 27.14
N GLU A 143 5.99 21.42 27.82
CA GLU A 143 7.25 21.64 28.51
C GLU A 143 8.35 22.07 27.52
N LEU A 144 8.40 21.45 26.34
CA LEU A 144 9.34 21.83 25.28
C LEU A 144 9.12 23.26 24.79
N ILE A 145 7.87 23.63 24.50
CA ILE A 145 7.52 25.00 24.10
C ILE A 145 7.96 25.98 25.19
N THR A 146 7.75 25.63 26.46
CA THR A 146 8.15 26.47 27.60
C THR A 146 9.67 26.61 27.70
N GLN A 147 10.43 25.51 27.50
CA GLN A 147 11.89 25.53 27.47
C GLN A 147 12.43 26.38 26.30
N LEU A 148 11.79 26.35 25.13
CA LEU A 148 12.17 27.21 24.00
C LEU A 148 11.84 28.68 24.30
N LYS A 149 10.72 28.97 24.95
CA LYS A 149 10.38 30.34 25.37
C LYS A 149 11.42 30.90 26.36
N THR A 150 11.89 30.10 27.31
CA THR A 150 12.95 30.54 28.25
C THR A 150 14.31 30.72 27.58
N GLN A 151 14.55 30.10 26.42
CA GLN A 151 15.72 30.33 25.57
C GLN A 151 15.60 31.57 24.67
N GLY A 152 14.47 32.31 24.73
CA GLY A 152 14.26 33.56 24.02
C GLY A 152 13.49 33.44 22.69
N TYR A 153 12.95 32.27 22.38
CA TYR A 153 12.06 32.10 21.23
C TYR A 153 10.65 32.66 21.52
N SER A 154 10.00 33.24 20.52
CA SER A 154 8.56 33.52 20.60
C SER A 154 7.76 32.22 20.63
N GLU A 155 6.53 32.29 21.15
CA GLU A 155 5.62 31.13 21.23
C GLU A 155 5.38 30.49 19.85
N ASP A 156 5.04 31.30 18.84
CA ASP A 156 4.84 30.84 17.46
C ASP A 156 6.10 30.14 16.88
N ASN A 157 7.29 30.66 17.18
CA ASN A 157 8.54 30.06 16.71
C ASN A 157 8.83 28.74 17.42
N ALA A 158 8.58 28.67 18.73
CA ALA A 158 8.74 27.46 19.52
C ALA A 158 7.80 26.34 19.02
N GLU A 159 6.52 26.65 18.81
CA GLU A 159 5.55 25.72 18.24
C GLU A 159 5.96 25.24 16.84
N THR A 160 6.43 26.16 15.98
CA THR A 160 6.87 25.83 14.63
C THR A 160 8.09 24.89 14.64
N ILE A 161 9.07 25.15 15.51
CA ILE A 161 10.26 24.29 15.66
C ILE A 161 9.83 22.89 16.08
N VAL A 162 9.04 22.77 17.15
CA VAL A 162 8.56 21.46 17.65
C VAL A 162 7.75 20.73 16.58
N ALA A 163 6.86 21.43 15.87
CA ALA A 163 6.07 20.83 14.79
C ALA A 163 6.93 20.33 13.62
N SER A 164 7.98 21.08 13.26
CA SER A 164 8.89 20.72 12.17
C SER A 164 9.75 19.49 12.50
N GLU A 165 10.25 19.38 13.73
CA GLU A 165 11.04 18.24 14.20
C GLU A 165 10.17 16.99 14.37
N LEU A 166 8.97 17.16 14.95
CA LEU A 166 7.98 16.09 15.06
C LEU A 166 7.59 15.56 13.66
N ALA A 167 7.47 16.44 12.68
CA ALA A 167 7.23 16.06 11.30
C ALA A 167 8.40 15.27 10.69
N GLU A 168 9.65 15.66 10.96
CA GLU A 168 10.84 14.94 10.46
C GLU A 168 10.93 13.54 11.06
N GLN A 169 10.69 13.41 12.36
CA GLN A 169 10.64 12.11 13.02
C GLN A 169 9.53 11.21 12.45
N ALA A 170 8.37 11.80 12.13
CA ALA A 170 7.28 11.09 11.45
C ALA A 170 7.62 10.69 10.01
N ARG A 171 8.54 11.37 9.33
CA ARG A 171 9.04 10.96 8.00
C ARG A 171 9.91 9.71 8.10
N ILE A 172 10.79 9.68 9.10
CA ILE A 172 11.75 8.60 9.30
C ILE A 172 11.04 7.35 9.87
N ASN A 173 10.08 7.54 10.78
CA ASN A 173 9.44 6.46 11.51
C ASN A 173 7.92 6.35 11.22
N SER A 174 7.54 5.28 10.53
CA SER A 174 6.13 5.01 10.19
C SER A 174 5.22 4.87 11.42
N LYS A 175 5.72 4.40 12.58
CA LYS A 175 4.94 4.27 13.82
C LYS A 175 4.59 5.64 14.39
N VAL A 176 5.55 6.56 14.38
CA VAL A 176 5.37 7.97 14.77
C VAL A 176 4.30 8.61 13.90
N ARG A 177 4.44 8.45 12.58
CA ARG A 177 3.45 8.97 11.63
C ARG A 177 2.03 8.49 11.96
N LYS A 178 1.84 7.18 12.17
CA LYS A 178 0.53 6.60 12.54
C LYS A 178 -0.03 7.22 13.83
N LYS A 179 0.77 7.34 14.87
CA LYS A 179 0.35 7.92 16.16
C LYS A 179 -0.03 9.39 16.00
N LEU A 180 0.77 10.16 15.28
CA LEU A 180 0.50 11.58 14.97
C LEU A 180 -0.84 11.77 14.26
N PHE A 181 -1.15 10.90 13.29
CA PHE A 181 -2.45 10.89 12.63
C PHE A 181 -3.62 10.52 13.56
N LYS A 182 -3.43 9.53 14.44
CA LYS A 182 -4.44 9.12 15.42
C LYS A 182 -4.79 10.27 16.37
N TRP A 183 -3.77 10.95 16.91
CA TRP A 183 -3.96 12.11 17.77
C TRP A 183 -4.68 13.25 17.04
N ARG A 184 -4.25 13.59 15.82
CA ARG A 184 -4.95 14.62 15.04
C ARG A 184 -6.43 14.29 14.82
N LYS A 185 -6.75 13.02 14.55
CA LYS A 185 -8.15 12.57 14.38
C LYS A 185 -8.95 12.69 15.67
N SER A 186 -8.36 12.43 16.84
CA SER A 186 -9.05 12.56 18.12
C SER A 186 -9.43 14.00 18.48
N PHE A 187 -8.90 15.00 17.77
CA PHE A 187 -9.28 16.40 17.95
C PHE A 187 -10.58 16.79 17.21
N ARG A 188 -11.14 15.91 16.37
CA ARG A 188 -12.37 16.24 15.62
C ARG A 188 -13.58 16.39 16.54
N GLY A 189 -14.25 17.55 16.45
CA GLY A 189 -15.43 17.87 17.26
C GLY A 189 -15.11 18.52 18.61
N ALA A 190 -13.84 18.59 19.00
CA ALA A 190 -13.39 19.41 20.12
C ALA A 190 -13.29 20.86 19.64
N THR A 191 -14.37 21.64 19.76
CA THR A 191 -14.25 23.11 19.71
C THR A 191 -13.46 23.53 20.93
N ALA A 192 -12.24 24.03 20.72
CA ALA A 192 -11.37 24.54 21.77
C ALA A 192 -12.18 25.42 22.74
N LYS A 193 -12.30 24.97 23.99
CA LYS A 193 -12.63 25.91 25.06
C LYS A 193 -11.47 26.89 25.12
N VAL A 194 -11.76 28.18 25.16
CA VAL A 194 -10.84 29.34 24.98
C VAL A 194 -9.66 29.39 26.00
N ASN A 195 -9.48 28.35 26.83
CA ASN A 195 -8.57 28.32 27.97
C ASN A 195 -7.87 26.95 28.11
N ASP A 196 -7.86 26.11 27.08
CA ASP A 196 -7.32 24.75 27.17
C ASP A 196 -5.79 24.76 27.10
N GLU A 197 -5.14 24.37 28.20
CA GLU A 197 -3.68 24.27 28.33
C GLU A 197 -3.04 23.32 27.30
N THR A 198 -3.85 22.54 26.57
CA THR A 198 -3.40 21.60 25.54
C THR A 198 -3.50 22.15 24.10
N GLU A 199 -3.98 23.38 23.90
CA GLU A 199 -4.24 23.92 22.56
C GLU A 199 -2.98 24.08 21.72
N ALA A 200 -1.90 24.64 22.30
CA ALA A 200 -0.60 24.75 21.64
C ALA A 200 -0.07 23.38 21.20
N ALA A 201 -0.20 22.35 22.05
CA ALA A 201 0.20 21.00 21.70
C ALA A 201 -0.65 20.39 20.58
N ARG A 202 -1.96 20.70 20.53
CA ARG A 202 -2.85 20.25 19.45
C ARG A 202 -2.47 20.88 18.11
N GLU A 203 -2.21 22.18 18.09
CA GLU A 203 -1.79 22.87 16.86
C GLU A 203 -0.42 22.39 16.39
N VAL A 204 0.52 22.15 17.31
CA VAL A 204 1.82 21.51 16.99
C VAL A 204 1.62 20.15 16.33
N VAL A 205 0.79 19.27 16.90
CA VAL A 205 0.52 17.93 16.33
C VAL A 205 -0.19 18.02 14.98
N LYS A 206 -1.14 18.95 14.82
CA LYS A 206 -1.86 19.18 13.57
C LYS A 206 -0.92 19.69 12.47
N ASN A 207 -0.05 20.64 12.79
CA ASN A 207 0.96 21.17 11.87
C ASN A 207 2.01 20.11 11.53
N ALA A 208 2.49 19.36 12.51
CA ALA A 208 3.46 18.28 12.29
C ALA A 208 2.90 17.17 11.39
N ALA A 209 1.64 16.76 11.60
CA ALA A 209 0.97 15.78 10.75
C ALA A 209 0.92 16.29 9.30
N THR A 210 0.56 17.56 9.12
CA THR A 210 0.48 18.23 7.82
C THR A 210 1.85 18.30 7.15
N TYR A 211 2.91 18.71 7.86
CA TYR A 211 4.27 18.80 7.33
C TYR A 211 4.90 17.43 7.03
N SER A 212 4.65 16.43 7.86
CA SER A 212 5.17 15.07 7.63
C SER A 212 4.65 14.49 6.32
N TYR A 213 3.46 14.92 5.91
CA TYR A 213 2.74 14.46 4.73
C TYR A 213 3.06 15.30 3.47
N THR A 214 3.06 16.63 3.59
CA THR A 214 3.18 17.57 2.45
C THR A 214 4.60 17.83 1.96
N SER A 215 5.63 17.45 2.73
CA SER A 215 7.04 17.76 2.45
C SER A 215 7.80 16.67 1.70
N SER A 216 7.15 15.57 1.28
CA SER A 216 7.76 14.75 0.24
C SER A 216 7.76 15.57 -1.04
N THR A 217 8.93 15.88 -1.59
CA THR A 217 9.08 16.58 -2.88
C THR A 217 8.16 15.98 -3.95
N TYR A 218 8.02 14.66 -3.95
CA TYR A 218 7.10 13.90 -4.79
C TYR A 218 5.63 14.28 -4.58
N PHE A 219 5.16 14.41 -3.34
CA PHE A 219 3.78 14.81 -3.04
C PHE A 219 3.52 16.24 -3.54
N THR A 220 4.43 17.17 -3.24
CA THR A 220 4.31 18.57 -3.66
C THR A 220 4.35 18.70 -5.18
N GLU A 221 5.20 17.92 -5.86
CA GLU A 221 5.26 17.84 -7.33
C GLU A 221 3.95 17.33 -7.92
N VAL A 222 3.43 16.20 -7.44
CA VAL A 222 2.21 15.58 -7.95
C VAL A 222 0.98 16.46 -7.73
N VAL A 223 0.82 17.03 -6.52
CA VAL A 223 -0.27 18.00 -6.23
C VAL A 223 -0.07 19.30 -7.01
N GLY A 224 1.18 19.71 -7.25
CA GLY A 224 1.54 20.80 -8.16
C GLY A 224 1.26 20.49 -9.63
N GLY A 225 0.87 19.26 -9.98
CA GLY A 225 0.56 18.82 -11.34
C GLY A 225 1.80 18.44 -12.16
N ASN A 226 2.94 18.21 -11.51
CA ASN A 226 4.14 17.70 -12.15
C ASN A 226 4.08 16.17 -12.26
N PHE A 227 3.95 15.68 -13.49
CA PHE A 227 3.92 14.26 -13.83
C PHE A 227 5.12 13.83 -14.67
N GLN A 228 6.25 14.54 -14.57
CA GLN A 228 7.43 14.32 -15.41
C GLN A 228 7.90 12.86 -15.38
N LYS A 229 7.95 12.24 -14.19
CA LYS A 229 8.35 10.84 -14.05
C LYS A 229 7.42 9.88 -14.80
N LEU A 230 6.11 10.12 -14.78
CA LEU A 230 5.14 9.34 -15.56
C LEU A 230 5.37 9.55 -17.07
N GLU A 231 5.56 10.80 -17.50
CA GLU A 231 5.85 11.11 -18.91
C GLU A 231 7.13 10.41 -19.41
N GLU A 232 8.21 10.42 -18.62
CA GLU A 232 9.46 9.73 -18.95
C GLU A 232 9.29 8.22 -19.09
N LEU A 233 8.55 7.58 -18.17
CA LEU A 233 8.25 6.15 -18.22
C LEU A 233 7.41 5.77 -19.45
N LEU A 234 6.39 6.58 -19.76
CA LEU A 234 5.52 6.38 -20.92
C LEU A 234 6.28 6.59 -22.24
N HIS A 235 7.12 7.63 -22.32
CA HIS A 235 7.98 7.88 -23.48
C HIS A 235 8.97 6.72 -23.70
N ALA A 236 9.54 6.18 -22.63
CA ALA A 236 10.41 5.00 -22.65
C ALA A 236 9.67 3.68 -22.89
N LYS A 237 8.33 3.68 -22.98
CA LYS A 237 7.48 2.50 -23.15
C LYS A 237 7.64 1.47 -22.02
N LYS A 238 7.98 1.93 -20.82
CA LYS A 238 8.06 1.15 -19.58
C LYS A 238 6.66 1.03 -18.97
N TRP A 239 5.78 0.27 -19.64
CA TRP A 239 4.34 0.27 -19.35
C TRP A 239 4.00 -0.19 -17.93
N LYS A 240 4.72 -1.20 -17.41
CA LYS A 240 4.48 -1.73 -16.06
C LYS A 240 4.85 -0.71 -14.98
N GLU A 241 5.96 -0.02 -15.18
CA GLU A 241 6.45 1.02 -14.28
C GLU A 241 5.57 2.27 -14.36
N ALA A 242 5.11 2.63 -15.57
CA ALA A 242 4.17 3.73 -15.77
C ALA A 242 2.81 3.45 -15.11
N ASP A 243 2.33 2.21 -15.16
CA ASP A 243 1.10 1.76 -14.49
C ASP A 243 1.24 1.88 -12.97
N LEU A 244 2.35 1.40 -12.41
CA LEU A 244 2.66 1.54 -10.98
C LEU A 244 2.79 3.00 -10.54
N GLU A 245 3.41 3.84 -11.38
CA GLU A 245 3.54 5.27 -11.11
C GLU A 245 2.18 5.99 -11.18
N THR A 246 1.31 5.59 -12.10
CA THR A 246 -0.06 6.11 -12.21
C THR A 246 -0.87 5.78 -10.96
N ALA A 247 -0.77 4.56 -10.45
CA ALA A 247 -1.42 4.17 -9.19
C ALA A 247 -0.94 5.02 -8.00
N LYS A 248 0.37 5.33 -7.93
CA LYS A 248 0.94 6.20 -6.90
C LYS A 248 0.45 7.65 -7.00
N ILE A 249 0.35 8.17 -8.22
CA ILE A 249 -0.18 9.51 -8.47
C ILE A 249 -1.65 9.58 -8.04
N ILE A 250 -2.48 8.62 -8.44
CA ILE A 250 -3.90 8.56 -8.05
C ILE A 250 -4.05 8.49 -6.53
N TYR A 251 -3.21 7.68 -5.88
CA TYR A 251 -3.15 7.63 -4.42
C TYR A 251 -2.81 9.00 -3.81
N VAL A 252 -1.77 9.67 -4.28
CA VAL A 252 -1.40 11.00 -3.76
C VAL A 252 -2.54 12.00 -3.95
N LEU A 253 -3.20 11.97 -5.10
CA LEU A 253 -4.31 12.88 -5.42
C LEU A 253 -5.57 12.57 -4.62
N SER A 254 -5.88 11.31 -4.34
CA SER A 254 -7.04 10.96 -3.50
C SER A 254 -6.83 11.44 -2.07
N GLN A 255 -5.59 11.37 -1.58
CA GLN A 255 -5.25 11.80 -0.24
C GLN A 255 -5.15 13.34 -0.08
N GLN A 256 -5.17 14.11 -1.18
CA GLN A 256 -5.22 15.58 -1.13
C GLN A 256 -6.47 16.09 -0.39
N GLU A 257 -7.61 15.43 -0.62
CA GLU A 257 -8.89 15.77 0.04
C GLU A 257 -9.08 14.99 1.34
N PHE A 258 -8.49 13.80 1.43
CA PHE A 258 -8.41 12.96 2.64
C PHE A 258 -7.14 13.20 3.45
N LEU A 259 -6.70 14.47 3.58
CA LEU A 259 -5.64 14.95 4.48
C LEU A 259 -5.88 14.60 5.96
N ASP A 260 -6.85 13.76 6.25
CA ASP A 260 -7.68 13.60 7.43
C ASP A 260 -7.86 12.11 7.83
N SER A 261 -7.33 11.20 7.00
CA SER A 261 -7.34 9.73 7.17
C SER A 261 -5.91 9.17 7.25
N SER A 262 -5.69 8.23 8.17
CA SER A 262 -4.40 7.57 8.42
C SER A 262 -3.94 6.79 7.17
N PRO A 263 -2.68 6.97 6.68
CA PRO A 263 -2.18 6.29 5.48
C PRO A 263 -2.05 4.76 5.60
N ASP A 264 -2.18 4.22 6.82
CA ASP A 264 -1.71 2.88 7.16
C ASP A 264 -2.83 1.85 7.41
N GLU A 265 -4.09 2.20 7.14
CA GLU A 265 -5.25 1.31 7.29
C GLU A 265 -6.01 1.07 5.97
N ILE A 266 -5.40 1.40 4.83
CA ILE A 266 -6.05 1.25 3.52
C ILE A 266 -5.32 0.15 2.74
N ASP A 267 -5.92 -1.04 2.74
CA ASP A 267 -5.53 -2.12 1.84
C ASP A 267 -5.62 -1.63 0.39
N LEU A 268 -4.69 -2.06 -0.47
CA LEU A 268 -4.66 -1.60 -1.86
C LEU A 268 -5.95 -1.90 -2.64
N SER A 269 -6.77 -2.81 -2.11
CA SER A 269 -8.09 -3.17 -2.63
C SER A 269 -9.18 -2.12 -2.40
N ASP A 270 -9.03 -1.21 -1.41
CA ASP A 270 -10.05 -0.20 -1.05
C ASP A 270 -9.86 1.15 -1.79
N TYR A 271 -8.75 1.32 -2.53
CA TYR A 271 -8.46 2.54 -3.31
C TYR A 271 -9.42 2.83 -4.47
N LEU A 272 -10.28 1.88 -4.81
CA LEU A 272 -11.31 2.01 -5.84
C LEU A 272 -12.72 2.09 -5.24
N SER A 273 -12.86 2.35 -3.94
CA SER A 273 -14.18 2.69 -3.41
C SER A 273 -14.72 3.92 -4.15
N ALA A 274 -16.02 3.90 -4.46
CA ALA A 274 -16.65 4.94 -5.25
C ALA A 274 -16.48 6.35 -4.63
N GLU A 275 -16.30 6.41 -3.30
CA GLU A 275 -16.08 7.64 -2.54
C GLU A 275 -14.70 8.25 -2.82
N TYR A 276 -13.63 7.45 -2.93
CA TYR A 276 -12.28 7.95 -3.28
C TYR A 276 -12.19 8.41 -4.73
N ILE A 277 -12.88 7.73 -5.65
CA ILE A 277 -12.89 8.12 -7.06
C ILE A 277 -13.68 9.42 -7.25
N ALA A 278 -14.75 9.64 -6.48
CA ALA A 278 -15.59 10.82 -6.60
C ALA A 278 -14.87 12.15 -6.26
N VAL A 279 -13.86 12.10 -5.39
CA VAL A 279 -13.09 13.28 -4.96
C VAL A 279 -11.88 13.58 -5.84
N LEU A 280 -11.50 12.69 -6.76
CA LEU A 280 -10.32 12.92 -7.60
C LEU A 280 -10.51 14.13 -8.52
N PRO A 281 -9.61 15.14 -8.49
CA PRO A 281 -9.82 16.32 -9.29
C PRO A 281 -9.71 16.00 -10.79
N ARG A 282 -10.80 16.23 -11.52
CA ARG A 282 -10.93 15.95 -12.97
C ARG A 282 -9.76 16.49 -13.80
N LYS A 283 -9.21 17.65 -13.42
CA LYS A 283 -8.06 18.26 -14.10
C LYS A 283 -6.85 17.32 -14.15
N TYR A 284 -6.51 16.67 -13.03
CA TYR A 284 -5.36 15.77 -12.96
C TYR A 284 -5.63 14.46 -13.68
N LEU A 285 -6.84 13.89 -13.54
CA LEU A 285 -7.25 12.70 -14.29
C LEU A 285 -7.17 12.91 -15.80
N ASN A 286 -7.68 14.04 -16.31
CA ASN A 286 -7.56 14.39 -17.72
C ASN A 286 -6.10 14.54 -18.16
N THR A 287 -5.22 15.00 -17.27
CA THR A 287 -3.79 15.16 -17.61
C THR A 287 -3.11 13.80 -17.73
N ILE A 288 -3.36 12.91 -16.77
CA ILE A 288 -2.85 11.54 -16.75
C ILE A 288 -3.36 10.77 -17.98
N ASP A 289 -4.66 10.85 -18.27
CA ASP A 289 -5.26 10.21 -19.44
C ASP A 289 -4.61 10.67 -20.75
N ARG A 290 -4.45 11.99 -20.93
CA ARG A 290 -3.80 12.55 -22.12
C ARG A 290 -2.37 12.06 -22.31
N LEU A 291 -1.62 11.84 -21.23
CA LEU A 291 -0.27 11.25 -21.30
C LEU A 291 -0.33 9.81 -21.81
N TRP A 292 -1.21 8.98 -21.23
CA TRP A 292 -1.41 7.59 -21.65
C TRP A 292 -1.84 7.49 -23.12
N VAL A 293 -2.80 8.30 -23.55
CA VAL A 293 -3.29 8.36 -24.94
C VAL A 293 -2.17 8.79 -25.89
N LYS A 294 -1.43 9.86 -25.57
CA LYS A 294 -0.34 10.40 -26.38
C LYS A 294 0.74 9.36 -26.65
N PHE A 295 1.29 8.73 -25.61
CA PHE A 295 2.44 7.84 -25.75
C PHE A 295 2.07 6.42 -26.20
N SER A 296 0.79 6.03 -26.06
CA SER A 296 0.30 4.74 -26.52
C SER A 296 -0.19 4.74 -27.98
N ASN A 297 -0.25 5.91 -28.65
CA ASN A 297 -0.97 6.13 -29.90
C ASN A 297 -2.46 5.77 -29.79
N GLY A 298 -3.11 6.23 -28.71
CA GLY A 298 -4.53 6.05 -28.47
C GLY A 298 -4.95 4.63 -28.11
N ARG A 299 -4.01 3.77 -27.71
CA ARG A 299 -4.33 2.38 -27.31
C ARG A 299 -4.64 2.24 -25.82
N PHE A 300 -4.11 3.14 -25.00
CA PHE A 300 -4.25 3.16 -23.55
C PHE A 300 -4.74 4.54 -23.11
N GLY A 301 -5.58 4.56 -22.09
CA GLY A 301 -6.31 5.71 -21.55
C GLY A 301 -7.42 5.20 -20.62
N PHE A 302 -8.02 6.09 -19.84
CA PHE A 302 -9.14 5.80 -18.94
C PHE A 302 -10.50 5.89 -19.65
#